data_AF-A0A1A2RVX1-F1
#
_entry.id   AF-A0A1A2RVX1-F1
#
_cell.length_a   1.000
_cell.length_b   1.000
_cell.length_c   1.000
_cell.angle_alpha   90.00
_cell.angle_beta   90.00
_cell.angle_gamma   90.00
#
_symmetry.space_group_name_H-M   'P 1'
#
loop_
_entity.id
_entity.type
_entity.pdbx_description
1 polymer ?
#
loop_
_entity_poly.entity_id
_entity_poly.type
_entity_poly.pdbx_seq_one_letter_code
_entity_poly.pdbx_strand_id
1 'polypeptide(L)'
;MTLGAELEQRLSGWLRTQVPGADDVRLEGIDRVSFGHSAEMMTLGVVTRRGGRDDRQDVVLRLRPRPPALLEPYDLVRQFTILRALADTPVRVPPVLWLEPTGDVLGRPFFVMERVGGDVYEMEPPADATEQTVVRMCQSLVEQLAAIHAVDLGRTGLDTLDDGAGHLDRELGHWAAEMNRVKRDPLPALERLHRELVAGKPAPCPKVTLVHGDAKPGNFAFTGGEVSAVFDWEMTTVGDPLTDIGWLEMLWMQPVGINSHPAALSVDALLAHYESVSGITVTNRPWYRAFNAFKMAVICLIGAMLVEDGHSDDQKLVLAAYGTSLLTGAGLTELGIDESLEDGPVLPREERVQQVLAQSG
;
A
#
# COMPACT_ATOMS: atom_id res chain seq x y z
N MET A 1 -27.15 10.55 -22.47
CA MET A 1 -26.44 9.29 -22.12
C MET A 1 -26.05 9.40 -20.66
N THR A 2 -26.24 8.35 -19.86
CA THR A 2 -25.77 8.34 -18.48
C THR A 2 -24.24 8.35 -18.47
N LEU A 3 -23.64 8.91 -17.41
CA LEU A 3 -22.18 8.96 -17.23
C LEU A 3 -21.50 7.57 -17.40
N GLY A 4 -22.24 6.49 -17.08
CA GLY A 4 -21.78 5.11 -17.25
C GLY A 4 -21.68 4.63 -18.70
N ALA A 5 -22.63 5.00 -19.58
CA ALA A 5 -22.64 4.54 -20.97
C ALA A 5 -21.49 5.16 -21.79
N GLU A 6 -21.15 6.41 -21.52
CA GLU A 6 -20.02 7.09 -22.16
C GLU A 6 -18.67 6.49 -21.71
N LEU A 7 -18.54 6.18 -20.41
CA LEU A 7 -17.37 5.51 -19.86
C LEU A 7 -17.14 4.14 -20.53
N GLU A 8 -18.19 3.33 -20.61
CA GLU A 8 -18.13 2.00 -21.23
C GLU A 8 -17.74 2.09 -22.71
N GLN A 9 -18.29 3.07 -23.44
CA GLN A 9 -17.95 3.28 -24.85
C GLN A 9 -16.48 3.66 -25.04
N ARG A 10 -15.97 4.62 -24.25
CA ARG A 10 -14.56 5.07 -24.34
C ARG A 10 -13.60 3.96 -23.97
N LEU A 11 -13.88 3.23 -22.89
CA LEU A 11 -13.05 2.12 -22.43
C LEU A 11 -13.06 0.95 -23.41
N SER A 12 -14.22 0.58 -23.96
CA SER A 12 -14.33 -0.46 -25.00
C SER A 12 -13.57 -0.07 -26.26
N GLY A 13 -13.67 1.21 -26.67
CA GLY A 13 -12.94 1.74 -27.82
C GLY A 13 -11.43 1.62 -27.65
N TRP A 14 -10.92 1.97 -26.47
CA TRP A 14 -9.50 1.82 -26.14
C TRP A 14 -9.07 0.34 -26.05
N LEU A 15 -9.84 -0.53 -25.38
CA LEU A 15 -9.47 -1.96 -25.27
C LEU A 15 -9.38 -2.66 -26.62
N ARG A 16 -10.20 -2.28 -27.61
CA ARG A 16 -10.06 -2.78 -28.99
C ARG A 16 -8.67 -2.51 -29.58
N THR A 17 -8.04 -1.40 -29.23
CA THR A 17 -6.68 -1.10 -29.70
C THR A 17 -5.61 -1.92 -28.98
N GLN A 18 -5.92 -2.45 -27.80
CA GLN A 18 -5.00 -3.23 -26.97
C GLN A 18 -5.01 -4.74 -27.30
N VAL A 19 -6.04 -5.22 -27.99
CA VAL A 19 -6.22 -6.64 -28.32
C VAL A 19 -6.21 -6.84 -29.85
N PRO A 20 -5.05 -6.70 -30.51
CA PRO A 20 -4.97 -6.82 -31.96
C PRO A 20 -5.42 -8.20 -32.46
N GLY A 21 -6.16 -8.20 -33.56
CA GLY A 21 -6.70 -9.41 -34.19
C GLY A 21 -7.94 -10.00 -33.50
N ALA A 22 -8.59 -9.26 -32.60
CA ALA A 22 -9.94 -9.56 -32.16
C ALA A 22 -10.96 -9.08 -33.19
N ASP A 23 -12.00 -9.88 -33.44
CA ASP A 23 -13.15 -9.50 -34.27
C ASP A 23 -14.02 -8.46 -33.54
N ASP A 24 -14.15 -8.61 -32.21
CA ASP A 24 -14.85 -7.67 -31.34
C ASP A 24 -14.29 -7.76 -29.91
N VAL A 25 -14.43 -6.66 -29.16
CA VAL A 25 -14.14 -6.57 -27.72
C VAL A 25 -15.30 -5.85 -27.05
N ARG A 26 -15.83 -6.48 -26.01
CA ARG A 26 -16.97 -5.96 -25.24
C ARG A 26 -16.70 -6.08 -23.74
N LEU A 27 -17.33 -5.20 -22.98
CA LEU A 27 -17.24 -5.18 -21.53
C LEU A 27 -18.47 -5.82 -20.90
N GLU A 28 -18.29 -6.49 -19.76
CA GLU A 28 -19.36 -7.04 -18.93
C GLU A 28 -19.12 -6.70 -17.46
N GLY A 29 -20.19 -6.48 -16.68
CA GLY A 29 -20.12 -6.42 -15.21
C GLY A 29 -19.14 -5.36 -14.68
N ILE A 30 -19.27 -4.12 -15.15
CA ILE A 30 -18.46 -3.00 -14.67
C ILE A 30 -18.96 -2.58 -13.28
N ASP A 31 -18.18 -2.90 -12.27
CA ASP A 31 -18.47 -2.56 -10.87
C ASP A 31 -17.33 -1.72 -10.27
N ARG A 32 -17.68 -0.66 -9.55
CA ARG A 32 -16.69 0.11 -8.77
C ARG A 32 -16.41 -0.62 -7.46
N VAL A 33 -15.13 -0.73 -7.12
CA VAL A 33 -14.69 -1.30 -5.85
C VAL A 33 -14.54 -0.16 -4.85
N SER A 34 -15.22 -0.27 -3.71
CA SER A 34 -15.25 0.77 -2.66
C SER A 34 -14.20 0.54 -1.55
N PHE A 35 -13.19 -0.28 -1.80
CA PHE A 35 -12.18 -0.70 -0.80
C PHE A 35 -10.78 -0.20 -1.19
N GLY A 36 -10.01 0.28 -0.21
CA GLY A 36 -8.71 0.95 -0.41
C GLY A 36 -8.82 2.49 -0.43
N HIS A 37 -7.74 3.17 -0.01
CA HIS A 37 -7.71 4.64 0.14
C HIS A 37 -7.05 5.38 -1.03
N SER A 38 -6.17 4.71 -1.78
CA SER A 38 -5.22 5.40 -2.68
C SER A 38 -5.58 5.37 -4.17
N ALA A 39 -6.52 4.54 -4.63
CA ALA A 39 -6.91 4.48 -6.03
C ALA A 39 -8.39 4.12 -6.23
N GLU A 40 -8.99 4.66 -7.29
CA GLU A 40 -10.30 4.20 -7.74
C GLU A 40 -10.11 2.89 -8.52
N MET A 41 -10.64 1.78 -8.00
CA MET A 41 -10.58 0.48 -8.66
C MET A 41 -11.94 0.11 -9.26
N MET A 42 -11.90 -0.54 -10.42
CA MET A 42 -13.09 -1.07 -11.09
C MET A 42 -12.84 -2.52 -11.48
N THR A 43 -13.78 -3.41 -11.18
CA THR A 43 -13.78 -4.77 -11.72
C THR A 43 -14.63 -4.82 -12.98
N LEU A 44 -14.17 -5.56 -13.99
CA LEU A 44 -14.90 -5.73 -15.24
C LEU A 44 -14.47 -7.03 -15.93
N GLY A 45 -15.38 -7.63 -16.69
CA GLY A 45 -15.07 -8.70 -17.63
C GLY A 45 -14.75 -8.13 -19.01
N VAL A 46 -13.60 -8.49 -19.57
CA VAL A 46 -13.26 -8.21 -20.97
C VAL A 46 -13.54 -9.46 -21.78
N VAL A 47 -14.52 -9.38 -22.68
CA VAL A 47 -14.85 -10.48 -23.59
C VAL A 47 -14.30 -10.17 -24.97
N THR A 48 -13.41 -11.04 -25.43
CA THR A 48 -12.75 -10.94 -26.74
C THR A 48 -13.32 -12.00 -27.68
N ARG A 49 -13.81 -11.60 -28.86
CA ARG A 49 -14.23 -12.52 -29.91
C ARG A 49 -13.13 -12.75 -30.93
N ARG A 50 -12.80 -14.02 -31.22
CA ARG A 50 -11.86 -14.42 -32.29
C ARG A 50 -12.39 -15.65 -33.03
N GLY A 51 -12.59 -15.55 -34.34
CA GLY A 51 -13.04 -16.66 -35.18
C GLY A 51 -14.40 -17.22 -34.73
N GLY A 52 -15.29 -16.36 -34.24
CA GLY A 52 -16.61 -16.72 -33.73
C GLY A 52 -16.63 -17.37 -32.33
N ARG A 53 -15.50 -17.41 -31.61
CA ARG A 53 -15.43 -17.84 -30.21
C ARG A 53 -15.21 -16.64 -29.29
N ASP A 54 -15.92 -16.64 -28.17
CA ASP A 54 -15.78 -15.63 -27.11
C ASP A 54 -14.88 -16.21 -26.01
N ASP A 55 -13.88 -15.43 -25.61
CA ASP A 55 -13.05 -15.68 -24.44
C ASP A 55 -13.25 -14.54 -23.44
N ARG A 56 -13.44 -14.86 -22.16
CA ARG A 56 -13.70 -13.89 -21.10
C ARG A 56 -12.57 -13.89 -20.11
N GLN A 57 -12.01 -12.71 -19.85
CA GLN A 57 -11.02 -12.45 -18.82
C GLN A 57 -11.58 -11.45 -17.80
N ASP A 58 -11.61 -11.82 -16.52
CA ASP A 58 -11.97 -10.88 -15.46
C ASP A 58 -10.73 -10.06 -15.07
N VAL A 59 -10.89 -8.74 -15.04
CA VAL A 59 -9.78 -7.79 -14.83
C VAL A 59 -10.14 -6.74 -13.78
N VAL A 60 -9.10 -6.12 -13.24
CA VAL A 60 -9.18 -4.94 -12.38
C VAL A 60 -8.51 -3.77 -13.09
N LEU A 61 -9.24 -2.66 -13.18
CA LEU A 61 -8.72 -1.38 -13.65
C LEU A 61 -8.38 -0.53 -12.42
N ARG A 62 -7.12 -0.09 -12.31
CA ARG A 62 -6.67 0.87 -11.29
C ARG A 62 -6.55 2.24 -11.94
N LEU A 63 -7.42 3.17 -11.55
CA LEU A 63 -7.49 4.54 -12.05
C LEU A 63 -6.79 5.48 -11.06
N ARG A 64 -5.93 6.37 -11.56
CA ARG A 64 -5.24 7.37 -10.73
C ARG A 64 -6.27 8.19 -9.93
N PRO A 65 -6.07 8.39 -8.61
CA PRO A 65 -6.95 9.24 -7.80
C PRO A 65 -6.96 10.69 -8.31
N ARG A 66 -7.97 11.47 -7.92
CA ARG A 66 -7.98 12.91 -8.25
C ARG A 66 -6.97 13.64 -7.37
N PRO A 67 -6.14 14.54 -7.92
CA PRO A 67 -5.26 15.35 -7.09
C PRO A 67 -6.08 16.44 -6.33
N PRO A 68 -5.65 16.83 -5.12
CA PRO A 68 -4.53 16.25 -4.37
C PRO A 68 -4.91 14.90 -3.74
N ALA A 69 -4.03 13.90 -3.88
CA ALA A 69 -4.20 12.58 -3.28
C ALA A 69 -3.43 12.44 -1.95
N LEU A 70 -3.68 11.35 -1.22
CA LEU A 70 -3.03 11.03 0.05
C LEU A 70 -1.50 10.88 -0.09
N LEU A 71 -1.06 10.25 -1.18
CA LEU A 71 0.35 10.08 -1.52
C LEU A 71 0.61 10.74 -2.87
N GLU A 72 1.47 11.76 -2.88
CA GLU A 72 1.94 12.44 -4.09
C GLU A 72 3.49 12.49 -4.09
N PRO A 73 4.14 12.45 -5.26
CA PRO A 73 3.54 12.29 -6.60
C PRO A 73 2.99 10.88 -6.83
N TYR A 74 1.75 10.79 -7.34
CA TYR A 74 1.14 9.50 -7.69
C TYR A 74 1.60 9.02 -9.07
N ASP A 75 2.58 8.13 -9.10
CA ASP A 75 3.12 7.55 -10.34
C ASP A 75 2.55 6.15 -10.62
N LEU A 76 1.47 6.13 -11.40
CA LEU A 76 0.80 4.90 -11.82
C LEU A 76 1.60 4.13 -12.88
N VAL A 77 2.41 4.81 -13.68
CA VAL A 77 3.26 4.19 -14.71
C VAL A 77 4.39 3.41 -14.05
N ARG A 78 4.95 3.96 -12.97
CA ARG A 78 5.94 3.28 -12.12
C ARG A 78 5.36 2.00 -11.51
N GLN A 79 4.15 2.04 -10.97
CA GLN A 79 3.48 0.84 -10.43
C GLN A 79 3.30 -0.24 -11.50
N PHE A 80 2.81 0.12 -12.70
CA PHE A 80 2.68 -0.82 -13.81
C PHE A 80 4.03 -1.43 -14.20
N THR A 81 5.10 -0.62 -14.22
CA THR A 81 6.45 -1.06 -14.57
C THR A 81 6.99 -2.05 -13.54
N ILE A 82 6.78 -1.79 -12.25
CA ILE A 82 7.17 -2.69 -11.16
C ILE A 82 6.44 -4.03 -11.28
N LEU A 83 5.11 -4.01 -11.37
CA LEU A 83 4.30 -5.23 -11.51
C LEU A 83 4.73 -6.05 -12.72
N ARG A 84 4.99 -5.39 -13.86
CA ARG A 84 5.48 -6.07 -15.07
C ARG A 84 6.87 -6.70 -14.87
N ALA A 85 7.78 -6.02 -14.20
CA ALA A 85 9.14 -6.52 -13.94
C ALA A 85 9.14 -7.72 -12.98
N LEU A 86 8.15 -7.80 -12.09
CA LEU A 86 8.01 -8.88 -11.11
C LEU A 86 7.34 -10.15 -11.68
N ALA A 87 6.71 -10.07 -12.85
CA ALA A 87 5.93 -11.17 -13.43
C ALA A 87 6.74 -12.48 -13.61
N ASP A 88 8.03 -12.38 -13.91
CA ASP A 88 8.95 -13.53 -14.10
C ASP A 88 9.78 -13.84 -12.85
N THR A 89 9.33 -13.39 -11.67
CA THR A 89 10.00 -13.62 -10.38
C THR A 89 9.17 -14.53 -9.48
N PRO A 90 9.73 -15.04 -8.36
CA PRO A 90 8.94 -15.76 -7.35
C PRO A 90 7.92 -14.89 -6.59
N VAL A 91 7.92 -13.57 -6.79
CA VAL A 91 6.94 -12.66 -6.18
C VAL A 91 5.61 -12.80 -6.90
N ARG A 92 4.56 -13.13 -6.14
CA ARG A 92 3.22 -13.31 -6.69
C ARG A 92 2.54 -11.95 -6.82
N VAL A 93 2.51 -11.42 -8.03
CA VAL A 93 1.81 -10.18 -8.37
C VAL A 93 0.68 -10.43 -9.36
N PRO A 94 -0.38 -9.61 -9.38
CA PRO A 94 -1.35 -9.64 -10.46
C PRO A 94 -0.69 -9.35 -11.82
N PRO A 95 -0.88 -10.20 -12.84
CA PRO A 95 -0.38 -9.91 -14.18
C PRO A 95 -0.98 -8.60 -14.72
N VAL A 96 -0.12 -7.63 -15.03
CA VAL A 96 -0.55 -6.40 -15.69
C VAL A 96 -0.71 -6.62 -17.19
N LEU A 97 -1.81 -6.11 -17.74
CA LEU A 97 -2.21 -6.34 -19.13
C LEU A 97 -1.95 -5.11 -20.00
N TRP A 98 -2.49 -3.95 -19.61
CA TRP A 98 -2.51 -2.75 -20.44
C TRP A 98 -2.33 -1.48 -19.61
N LEU A 99 -1.69 -0.47 -20.20
CA LEU A 99 -1.45 0.84 -19.58
C LEU A 99 -1.97 1.96 -20.49
N GLU A 100 -2.73 2.89 -19.90
CA GLU A 100 -3.14 4.15 -20.51
C GLU A 100 -2.52 5.30 -19.69
N PRO A 101 -1.37 5.85 -20.12
CA PRO A 101 -0.59 6.78 -19.30
C PRO A 101 -0.99 8.24 -19.48
N THR A 102 -1.82 8.59 -20.47
CA THR A 102 -2.10 9.98 -20.84
C THR A 102 -3.35 10.52 -20.16
N GLY A 103 -4.31 9.65 -19.87
CA GLY A 103 -5.62 10.03 -19.36
C GLY A 103 -6.59 10.47 -20.47
N ASP A 104 -6.25 10.28 -21.74
CA ASP A 104 -7.11 10.66 -22.86
C ASP A 104 -8.43 9.86 -22.88
N VAL A 105 -8.44 8.68 -22.27
CA VAL A 105 -9.61 7.78 -22.31
C VAL A 105 -10.57 8.07 -21.16
N LEU A 106 -10.08 8.11 -19.91
CA LEU A 106 -10.92 8.26 -18.71
C LEU A 106 -10.70 9.60 -17.97
N GLY A 107 -9.97 10.54 -18.60
CA GLY A 107 -9.60 11.83 -18.00
C GLY A 107 -8.41 11.75 -17.03
N ARG A 108 -7.93 10.53 -16.70
CA ARG A 108 -6.81 10.26 -15.81
C ARG A 108 -6.11 8.95 -16.22
N PRO A 109 -4.79 8.82 -16.00
CA PRO A 109 -4.07 7.58 -16.28
C PRO A 109 -4.64 6.38 -15.52
N PHE A 110 -4.59 5.20 -16.13
CA PHE A 110 -4.95 3.93 -15.51
C PHE A 110 -4.18 2.76 -16.11
N PHE A 111 -4.15 1.66 -15.38
CA PHE A 111 -3.72 0.38 -15.93
C PHE A 111 -4.76 -0.69 -15.64
N VAL A 112 -4.71 -1.77 -16.42
CA VAL A 112 -5.55 -2.95 -16.26
C VAL A 112 -4.66 -4.14 -15.93
N MET A 113 -5.08 -4.94 -14.95
CA MET A 113 -4.43 -6.16 -14.52
C MET A 113 -5.44 -7.30 -14.41
N GLU A 114 -4.99 -8.54 -14.45
CA GLU A 114 -5.84 -9.69 -14.19
C GLU A 114 -6.43 -9.65 -12.77
N ARG A 115 -7.67 -10.10 -12.64
CA ARG A 115 -8.27 -10.32 -11.32
C ARG A 115 -7.73 -11.64 -10.76
N VAL A 116 -6.89 -11.55 -9.74
CA VAL A 116 -6.37 -12.73 -9.03
C VAL A 116 -7.38 -13.21 -7.99
N GLY A 117 -7.52 -14.53 -7.85
CA GLY A 117 -8.34 -15.16 -6.82
C GLY A 117 -7.65 -15.17 -5.45
N GLY A 118 -8.45 -15.09 -4.40
CA GLY A 118 -8.00 -15.18 -3.01
C GLY A 118 -8.69 -14.18 -2.10
N ASP A 119 -8.58 -14.42 -0.80
CA ASP A 119 -9.21 -13.61 0.23
C ASP A 119 -8.16 -12.75 0.94
N VAL A 120 -8.55 -11.53 1.31
CA VAL A 120 -7.73 -10.58 2.07
C VAL A 120 -8.32 -10.46 3.47
N TYR A 121 -7.48 -10.66 4.49
CA TYR A 121 -7.88 -10.65 5.91
C TYR A 121 -7.33 -9.41 6.62
N GLU A 122 -7.74 -8.22 6.15
CA GLU A 122 -7.26 -6.94 6.69
C GLU A 122 -7.91 -6.59 8.03
N MET A 123 -9.24 -6.72 8.13
CA MET A 123 -10.00 -6.30 9.32
C MET A 123 -10.46 -7.48 10.18
N GLU A 124 -10.81 -8.59 9.54
CA GLU A 124 -11.35 -9.78 10.20
C GLU A 124 -10.43 -10.98 9.98
N PRO A 125 -10.29 -11.87 10.98
CA PRO A 125 -9.51 -13.09 10.84
C PRO A 125 -10.19 -14.08 9.88
N PRO A 126 -9.45 -15.04 9.32
CA PRO A 126 -10.01 -16.13 8.53
C PRO A 126 -10.83 -17.10 9.43
N ALA A 127 -12.09 -16.77 9.71
CA ALA A 127 -12.92 -17.48 10.68
C ALA A 127 -13.13 -18.98 10.37
N ASP A 128 -13.17 -19.34 9.09
CA ASP A 128 -13.39 -20.72 8.63
C ASP A 128 -12.08 -21.50 8.39
N ALA A 129 -10.92 -20.88 8.60
CA ALA A 129 -9.63 -21.53 8.39
C ALA A 129 -9.24 -22.43 9.56
N THR A 130 -8.59 -23.55 9.28
CA THR A 130 -7.98 -24.39 10.32
C THR A 130 -6.78 -23.68 10.94
N GLU A 131 -6.41 -24.03 12.18
CA GLU A 131 -5.20 -23.50 12.81
C GLU A 131 -3.94 -23.71 11.95
N GLN A 132 -3.82 -24.87 11.31
CA GLN A 132 -2.71 -25.18 10.40
C GLN A 132 -2.70 -24.26 9.17
N THR A 133 -3.88 -23.95 8.63
CA THR A 133 -4.03 -22.99 7.51
C THR A 133 -3.57 -21.61 7.93
N VAL A 134 -3.98 -21.12 9.11
CA VAL A 134 -3.59 -19.79 9.60
C VAL A 134 -2.09 -19.70 9.85
N VAL A 135 -1.48 -20.72 10.45
CA VAL A 135 -0.02 -20.79 10.60
C VAL A 135 0.67 -20.74 9.24
N ARG A 136 0.15 -21.47 8.24
CA ARG A 136 0.70 -21.45 6.88
C ARG A 136 0.57 -20.08 6.22
N MET A 137 -0.54 -19.37 6.41
CA MET A 137 -0.71 -18.00 5.90
C MET A 137 0.33 -17.05 6.49
N CYS A 138 0.58 -17.13 7.80
CA CYS A 138 1.62 -16.32 8.46
C CYS A 138 3.01 -16.59 7.84
N GLN A 139 3.34 -17.87 7.63
CA GLN A 139 4.59 -18.27 6.99
C GLN A 139 4.68 -17.79 5.53
N SER A 140 3.63 -18.01 4.75
CA SER A 140 3.57 -17.65 3.32
C SER A 140 3.68 -16.13 3.11
N LEU A 141 3.14 -15.32 4.03
CA LEU A 141 3.28 -13.86 4.01
C LEU A 141 4.75 -13.44 4.06
N VAL A 142 5.51 -13.92 5.07
CA VAL A 142 6.92 -13.54 5.18
C VAL A 142 7.82 -14.25 4.17
N GLU A 143 7.42 -15.40 3.64
CA GLU A 143 8.06 -16.02 2.48
C GLU A 143 7.93 -15.15 1.22
N GLN A 144 6.76 -14.54 1.00
CA GLN A 144 6.60 -13.57 -0.09
C GLN A 144 7.38 -12.28 0.16
N LEU A 145 7.40 -11.77 1.39
CA LEU A 145 8.23 -10.60 1.71
C LEU A 145 9.72 -10.90 1.50
N ALA A 146 10.19 -12.10 1.88
CA ALA A 146 11.54 -12.55 1.59
C ALA A 146 11.80 -12.69 0.07
N ALA A 147 10.82 -13.15 -0.71
CA ALA A 147 10.92 -13.21 -2.17
C ALA A 147 11.06 -11.81 -2.78
N ILE A 148 10.33 -10.80 -2.26
CA ILE A 148 10.47 -9.40 -2.65
C ILE A 148 11.89 -8.91 -2.35
N HIS A 149 12.38 -9.18 -1.15
CA HIS A 149 13.71 -8.75 -0.72
C HIS A 149 14.86 -9.51 -1.43
N ALA A 150 14.54 -10.59 -2.16
CA ALA A 150 15.48 -11.39 -2.95
C ALA A 150 15.42 -11.10 -4.46
N VAL A 151 14.59 -10.16 -4.90
CA VAL A 151 14.51 -9.77 -6.32
C VAL A 151 15.88 -9.28 -6.81
N ASP A 152 16.34 -9.87 -7.92
CA ASP A 152 17.52 -9.39 -8.63
C ASP A 152 17.18 -8.08 -9.36
N LEU A 153 17.55 -6.96 -8.75
CA LEU A 153 17.24 -5.61 -9.24
C LEU A 153 17.82 -5.34 -10.63
N GLY A 154 19.06 -5.79 -10.89
CA GLY A 154 19.71 -5.58 -12.20
C GLY A 154 19.07 -6.42 -13.30
N ARG A 155 18.71 -7.68 -13.01
CA ARG A 155 18.02 -8.55 -13.98
C ARG A 155 16.60 -8.07 -14.29
N THR A 156 15.91 -7.50 -13.31
CA THR A 156 14.54 -6.97 -13.48
C THR A 156 14.51 -5.53 -14.00
N GLY A 157 15.64 -4.83 -14.01
CA GLY A 157 15.75 -3.41 -14.35
C GLY A 157 15.17 -2.47 -13.27
N LEU A 158 14.89 -3.01 -12.08
CA LEU A 158 14.37 -2.24 -10.94
C LEU A 158 15.46 -1.48 -10.18
N ASP A 159 16.73 -1.71 -10.52
CA ASP A 159 17.86 -0.86 -10.10
C ASP A 159 17.75 0.58 -10.62
N THR A 160 16.90 0.84 -11.62
CA THR A 160 16.59 2.18 -12.11
C THR A 160 15.67 2.98 -11.18
N LEU A 161 15.02 2.34 -10.21
CA LEU A 161 14.14 3.03 -9.26
C LEU A 161 14.93 3.94 -8.33
N ASP A 162 16.06 3.45 -7.81
CA ASP A 162 16.97 4.15 -6.91
C ASP A 162 18.25 3.29 -6.73
N ASP A 163 19.37 3.90 -6.35
CA ASP A 163 20.63 3.21 -6.04
C ASP A 163 20.66 2.54 -4.65
N GLY A 164 19.64 2.79 -3.82
CA GLY A 164 19.49 2.31 -2.44
C GLY A 164 20.42 2.99 -1.42
N ALA A 165 21.36 3.82 -1.87
CA ALA A 165 22.38 4.43 -1.02
C ALA A 165 21.77 5.56 -0.17
N GLY A 166 21.79 5.40 1.15
CA GLY A 166 21.19 6.39 2.05
C GLY A 166 19.66 6.31 2.08
N HIS A 167 19.07 5.15 1.77
CA HIS A 167 17.63 4.91 1.84
C HIS A 167 16.97 5.48 3.11
N LEU A 168 17.52 5.19 4.30
CA LEU A 168 16.97 5.67 5.56
C LEU A 168 16.99 7.20 5.67
N ASP A 169 18.04 7.87 5.17
CA ASP A 169 18.11 9.33 5.15
C ASP A 169 17.06 9.94 4.22
N ARG A 170 16.86 9.32 3.05
CA ARG A 170 15.84 9.77 2.09
C ARG A 170 14.44 9.59 2.64
N GLU A 171 14.15 8.45 3.25
CA GLU A 171 12.85 8.18 3.87
C GLU A 171 12.56 9.17 5.01
N LEU A 172 13.51 9.36 5.94
CA LEU A 172 13.36 10.35 7.02
C LEU A 172 13.13 11.77 6.46
N GLY A 173 13.94 12.16 5.47
CA GLY A 173 13.82 13.45 4.80
C GLY A 173 12.51 13.63 4.06
N HIS A 174 12.03 12.60 3.37
CA HIS A 174 10.77 12.61 2.62
C HIS A 174 9.57 12.82 3.56
N TRP A 175 9.44 11.99 4.59
CA TRP A 175 8.32 12.09 5.54
C TRP A 175 8.38 13.39 6.36
N ALA A 176 9.58 13.90 6.67
CA ALA A 176 9.71 15.22 7.27
C ALA A 176 9.30 16.36 6.31
N ALA A 177 9.61 16.25 5.02
CA ALA A 177 9.17 17.23 4.02
C ALA A 177 7.65 17.22 3.88
N GLU A 178 7.03 16.04 3.83
CA GLU A 178 5.57 15.89 3.79
C GLU A 178 4.89 16.45 5.03
N MET A 179 5.40 16.15 6.23
CA MET A 179 4.94 16.76 7.48
C MET A 179 5.01 18.29 7.40
N ASN A 180 6.14 18.86 6.97
CA ASN A 180 6.32 20.31 6.86
C ASN A 180 5.42 20.94 5.79
N ARG A 181 5.08 20.20 4.74
CA ARG A 181 4.18 20.64 3.67
C ARG A 181 2.75 20.83 4.16
N VAL A 182 2.27 19.95 5.05
CA VAL A 182 0.87 19.93 5.48
C VAL A 182 0.62 20.54 6.87
N LYS A 183 1.63 20.64 7.73
CA LYS A 183 1.44 21.20 9.09
C LYS A 183 1.02 22.67 9.02
N ARG A 184 0.09 23.07 9.89
CA ARG A 184 -0.42 24.45 9.98
C ARG A 184 0.31 25.29 11.03
N ASP A 185 0.72 24.65 12.12
CA ASP A 185 1.50 25.23 13.23
C ASP A 185 2.52 24.17 13.71
N PRO A 186 3.41 24.49 14.67
CA PRO A 186 4.33 23.50 15.22
C PRO A 186 3.62 22.24 15.74
N LEU A 187 4.25 21.10 15.53
CA LEU A 187 3.81 19.78 16.01
C LEU A 187 4.88 19.21 16.96
N PRO A 188 5.01 19.71 18.21
CA PRO A 188 6.17 19.45 19.07
C PRO A 188 6.49 17.97 19.27
N ALA A 189 5.47 17.13 19.53
CA ALA A 189 5.64 15.69 19.71
C ALA A 189 6.16 15.00 18.43
N LEU A 190 5.55 15.27 17.27
CA LEU A 190 5.90 14.64 16.00
C LEU A 190 7.27 15.12 15.48
N GLU A 191 7.56 16.42 15.63
CA GLU A 191 8.88 17.00 15.31
C GLU A 191 9.98 16.48 16.24
N ARG A 192 9.64 16.18 17.51
CA ARG A 192 10.56 15.52 18.45
C ARG A 192 10.86 14.10 17.99
N LEU A 193 9.84 13.32 17.66
CA LEU A 193 10.01 11.95 17.17
C LEU A 193 10.95 11.91 15.95
N HIS A 194 10.72 12.77 14.96
CA HIS A 194 11.60 12.89 13.79
C HIS A 194 13.06 13.18 14.18
N ARG A 195 13.29 14.13 15.10
CA ARG A 195 14.64 14.49 15.54
C ARG A 195 15.38 13.32 16.20
N GLU A 196 14.68 12.56 17.03
CA GLU A 196 15.22 11.40 17.74
C GLU A 196 15.50 10.24 16.78
N LEU A 197 14.65 10.04 15.78
CA LEU A 197 14.88 9.08 14.70
C LEU A 197 16.16 9.42 13.91
N VAL A 198 16.36 10.69 13.57
CA VAL A 198 17.57 11.15 12.87
C VAL A 198 18.82 10.96 13.75
N ALA A 199 18.74 11.32 15.04
CA ALA A 199 19.85 11.21 15.96
C ALA A 199 20.24 9.76 16.29
N GLY A 200 19.24 8.87 16.41
CA GLY A 200 19.39 7.46 16.76
C GLY A 200 19.44 6.51 15.58
N LYS A 201 19.55 7.01 14.34
CA LYS A 201 19.53 6.20 13.11
C LYS A 201 20.58 5.07 13.16
N PRO A 202 20.18 3.80 13.00
CA PRO A 202 21.12 2.68 13.03
C PRO A 202 21.96 2.63 11.74
N ALA A 203 23.00 1.79 11.75
CA ALA A 203 23.62 1.37 10.51
C ALA A 203 22.57 0.59 9.67
N PRO A 204 22.43 0.90 8.36
CA PRO A 204 21.47 0.22 7.51
C PRO A 204 21.84 -1.26 7.33
N CYS A 205 20.86 -2.05 6.90
CA CYS A 205 21.09 -3.41 6.45
C CYS A 205 22.18 -3.42 5.36
N PRO A 206 23.17 -4.34 5.41
CA PRO A 206 24.18 -4.46 4.36
C PRO A 206 23.61 -4.85 2.98
N LYS A 207 22.39 -5.41 2.94
CA LYS A 207 21.71 -5.77 1.70
C LYS A 207 20.78 -4.64 1.28
N VAL A 208 20.94 -4.19 0.05
CA VAL A 208 19.98 -3.32 -0.65
C VAL A 208 19.03 -4.20 -1.42
N THR A 209 17.73 -4.01 -1.23
CA THR A 209 16.68 -4.85 -1.80
C THR A 209 15.60 -4.02 -2.46
N LEU A 210 14.70 -4.67 -3.20
CA LEU A 210 13.38 -4.09 -3.43
C LEU A 210 12.67 -4.01 -2.07
N VAL A 211 12.04 -2.87 -1.80
CA VAL A 211 11.22 -2.60 -0.61
C VAL A 211 9.81 -2.35 -1.11
N HIS A 212 8.83 -3.10 -0.62
CA HIS A 212 7.43 -2.97 -0.97
C HIS A 212 6.88 -1.60 -0.54
N GLY A 213 7.20 -1.18 0.69
CA GLY A 213 6.84 0.11 1.27
C GLY A 213 5.53 0.09 2.06
N ASP A 214 4.56 -0.75 1.66
CA ASP A 214 3.30 -1.02 2.39
C ASP A 214 3.10 -2.52 2.68
N ALA A 215 4.08 -3.20 3.26
CA ALA A 215 4.05 -4.65 3.49
C ALA A 215 3.09 -5.10 4.61
N LYS A 216 1.86 -4.58 4.65
CA LYS A 216 0.82 -4.93 5.63
C LYS A 216 0.04 -6.18 5.22
N PRO A 217 -0.53 -6.95 6.17
CA PRO A 217 -1.29 -8.17 5.84
C PRO A 217 -2.47 -7.95 4.89
N GLY A 218 -3.11 -6.77 4.95
CA GLY A 218 -4.19 -6.37 4.04
C GLY A 218 -3.79 -6.26 2.56
N ASN A 219 -2.50 -6.26 2.26
CA ASN A 219 -2.01 -6.24 0.88
C ASN A 219 -1.64 -7.62 0.34
N PHE A 220 -1.95 -8.69 1.08
CA PHE A 220 -1.72 -10.07 0.68
C PHE A 220 -3.06 -10.80 0.55
N ALA A 221 -3.36 -11.31 -0.65
CA ALA A 221 -4.46 -12.26 -0.84
C ALA A 221 -3.99 -13.69 -0.59
N PHE A 222 -4.88 -14.54 -0.08
CA PHE A 222 -4.57 -15.91 0.25
C PHE A 222 -5.51 -16.90 -0.46
N THR A 223 -4.96 -18.06 -0.83
CA THR A 223 -5.73 -19.23 -1.29
C THR A 223 -5.15 -20.48 -0.64
N GLY A 224 -5.97 -21.21 0.12
CA GLY A 224 -5.54 -22.49 0.72
C GLY A 224 -4.35 -22.38 1.67
N GLY A 225 -4.16 -21.23 2.32
CA GLY A 225 -3.04 -20.96 3.23
C GLY A 225 -1.82 -20.32 2.56
N GLU A 226 -1.79 -20.20 1.24
CA GLU A 226 -0.70 -19.57 0.50
C GLU A 226 -1.06 -18.17 0.05
N VAL A 227 -0.11 -17.24 0.06
CA VAL A 227 -0.28 -15.96 -0.63
C VAL A 227 -0.49 -16.24 -2.12
N SER A 228 -1.57 -15.74 -2.70
CA SER A 228 -1.87 -15.81 -4.13
C SER A 228 -1.48 -14.55 -4.89
N ALA A 229 -1.51 -13.38 -4.23
CA ALA A 229 -1.03 -12.11 -4.79
C ALA A 229 -0.65 -11.10 -3.71
N VAL A 230 0.30 -10.23 -4.03
CA VAL A 230 0.71 -9.05 -3.28
C VAL A 230 0.28 -7.80 -4.06
N PHE A 231 -0.39 -6.87 -3.37
CA PHE A 231 -0.95 -5.66 -3.95
C PHE A 231 -0.29 -4.40 -3.41
N ASP A 232 -0.63 -3.28 -4.03
CA ASP A 232 -0.32 -1.93 -3.57
C ASP A 232 1.17 -1.52 -3.56
N TRP A 233 1.75 -1.54 -4.75
CA TRP A 233 3.16 -1.24 -5.03
C TRP A 233 3.46 0.26 -5.16
N GLU A 234 2.64 1.14 -4.56
CA GLU A 234 2.76 2.58 -4.76
C GLU A 234 3.90 3.23 -3.97
N MET A 235 4.21 2.67 -2.79
CA MET A 235 5.33 3.10 -1.94
C MET A 235 6.62 2.32 -2.20
N THR A 236 6.65 1.50 -3.25
CA THR A 236 7.82 0.66 -3.54
C THR A 236 9.05 1.48 -3.80
N THR A 237 10.22 1.02 -3.38
CA THR A 237 11.51 1.67 -3.60
C THR A 237 12.66 0.64 -3.55
N VAL A 238 13.89 1.10 -3.71
CA VAL A 238 15.09 0.29 -3.50
C VAL A 238 15.81 0.80 -2.25
N GLY A 239 16.13 -0.12 -1.33
CA GLY A 239 16.69 0.28 -0.06
C GLY A 239 16.80 -0.82 0.98
N ASP A 240 16.64 -0.40 2.23
CA ASP A 240 16.80 -1.23 3.43
C ASP A 240 15.55 -2.08 3.69
N PRO A 241 15.62 -3.42 3.59
CA PRO A 241 14.48 -4.33 3.81
C PRO A 241 13.89 -4.24 5.23
N LEU A 242 14.66 -3.76 6.21
CA LEU A 242 14.18 -3.66 7.59
C LEU A 242 13.11 -2.57 7.76
N THR A 243 12.95 -1.67 6.79
CA THR A 243 11.83 -0.72 6.75
C THR A 243 10.48 -1.43 6.57
N ASP A 244 10.38 -2.38 5.64
CA ASP A 244 9.20 -3.24 5.48
C ASP A 244 8.97 -4.13 6.70
N ILE A 245 10.05 -4.64 7.32
CA ILE A 245 9.94 -5.43 8.54
C ILE A 245 9.39 -4.60 9.69
N GLY A 246 9.89 -3.38 9.89
CA GLY A 246 9.34 -2.48 10.90
C GLY A 246 7.87 -2.12 10.66
N TRP A 247 7.46 -1.97 9.39
CA TRP A 247 6.08 -1.71 9.01
C TRP A 247 5.17 -2.88 9.34
N LEU A 248 5.55 -4.09 8.88
CA LEU A 248 4.85 -5.33 9.19
C LEU A 248 4.78 -5.55 10.70
N GLU A 249 5.90 -5.39 11.42
CA GLU A 249 5.97 -5.62 12.85
C GLU A 249 5.05 -4.68 13.64
N MET A 250 5.07 -3.39 13.34
CA MET A 250 4.21 -2.38 13.97
C MET A 250 2.72 -2.75 13.83
N LEU A 251 2.31 -3.19 12.64
CA LEU A 251 0.92 -3.55 12.36
C LEU A 251 0.54 -4.92 12.94
N TRP A 252 1.45 -5.89 12.92
CA TRP A 252 1.21 -7.25 13.43
C TRP A 252 1.03 -7.30 14.95
N MET A 253 1.53 -6.30 15.68
CA MET A 253 1.27 -6.17 17.12
C MET A 253 -0.15 -5.72 17.45
N GLN A 254 -0.91 -5.18 16.49
CA GLN A 254 -2.31 -4.80 16.67
C GLN A 254 -3.20 -5.99 16.31
N PRO A 255 -4.01 -6.57 17.22
CA PRO A 255 -4.76 -7.80 16.99
C PRO A 255 -5.98 -7.55 16.07
N VAL A 256 -5.74 -7.36 14.78
CA VAL A 256 -6.73 -7.07 13.74
C VAL A 256 -6.47 -8.00 12.55
N GLY A 257 -7.50 -8.42 11.82
CA GLY A 257 -7.31 -9.27 10.64
C GLY A 257 -6.70 -10.63 10.98
N ILE A 258 -5.83 -11.13 10.11
CA ILE A 258 -5.18 -12.45 10.26
C ILE A 258 -4.55 -12.68 11.64
N ASN A 259 -3.88 -11.67 12.21
CA ASN A 259 -3.12 -11.81 13.45
C ASN A 259 -3.96 -11.64 14.72
N SER A 260 -5.27 -11.40 14.58
CA SER A 260 -6.24 -11.57 15.67
C SER A 260 -6.67 -13.04 15.87
N HIS A 261 -6.35 -13.93 14.91
CA HIS A 261 -6.70 -15.34 15.02
C HIS A 261 -5.81 -16.02 16.08
N PRO A 262 -6.36 -16.86 17.00
CA PRO A 262 -5.58 -17.46 18.08
C PRO A 262 -4.37 -18.31 17.63
N ALA A 263 -4.47 -18.92 16.44
CA ALA A 263 -3.39 -19.72 15.85
C ALA A 263 -2.37 -18.91 15.02
N ALA A 264 -2.54 -17.58 14.90
CA ALA A 264 -1.57 -16.74 14.21
C ALA A 264 -0.21 -16.80 14.90
N LEU A 265 0.87 -16.71 14.12
CA LEU A 265 2.21 -16.68 14.69
C LEU A 265 2.39 -15.43 15.54
N SER A 266 3.06 -15.58 16.68
CA SER A 266 3.60 -14.44 17.40
C SER A 266 4.57 -13.67 16.50
N VAL A 267 4.71 -12.38 16.76
CA VAL A 267 5.63 -11.53 15.99
C VAL A 267 7.05 -12.08 15.97
N ASP A 268 7.54 -12.63 17.09
CA ASP A 268 8.87 -13.23 17.15
C ASP A 268 8.99 -14.51 16.32
N ALA A 269 7.96 -15.36 16.31
CA ALA A 269 7.95 -16.57 15.47
C ALA A 269 7.85 -16.22 13.97
N LEU A 270 7.07 -15.18 13.63
CA LEU A 270 6.94 -14.65 12.28
C LEU A 270 8.29 -14.13 11.76
N LEU A 271 8.97 -13.31 12.56
CA LEU A 271 10.28 -12.76 12.22
C LEU A 271 11.37 -13.83 12.18
N ALA A 272 11.36 -14.80 13.09
CA ALA A 272 12.30 -15.93 13.03
C ALA A 272 12.14 -16.74 11.74
N HIS A 273 10.90 -16.94 11.26
CA HIS A 273 10.66 -17.58 9.96
C HIS A 273 11.20 -16.71 8.81
N TYR A 274 10.93 -15.40 8.85
CA TYR A 274 11.49 -14.44 7.88
C TYR A 274 13.02 -14.50 7.81
N GLU A 275 13.72 -14.44 8.94
CA GLU A 275 15.19 -14.50 9.00
C GLU A 275 15.72 -15.81 8.40
N SER A 276 15.06 -16.93 8.71
CA SER A 276 15.39 -18.27 8.21
C SER A 276 15.31 -18.35 6.69
N VAL A 277 14.25 -17.82 6.07
CA VAL A 277 14.03 -17.94 4.62
C VAL A 277 14.74 -16.85 3.80
N SER A 278 14.93 -15.66 4.36
CA SER A 278 15.57 -14.51 3.66
C SER A 278 17.09 -14.45 3.84
N GLY A 279 17.61 -15.04 4.92
CA GLY A 279 18.98 -14.82 5.37
C GLY A 279 19.29 -13.35 5.68
N ILE A 280 18.29 -12.57 6.06
CA ILE A 280 18.42 -11.19 6.54
C ILE A 280 18.17 -11.23 8.05
N THR A 281 19.14 -10.78 8.84
CA THR A 281 19.00 -10.66 10.30
C THR A 281 18.24 -9.39 10.64
N VAL A 282 17.18 -9.52 11.43
CA VAL A 282 16.35 -8.42 11.91
C VAL A 282 17.01 -7.80 13.14
N THR A 283 17.42 -6.55 13.04
CA THR A 283 18.11 -5.80 14.10
C THR A 283 17.47 -4.43 14.31
N ASN A 284 17.75 -3.78 15.44
CA ASN A 284 17.27 -2.43 15.74
C ASN A 284 15.74 -2.27 15.64
N ARG A 285 14.98 -3.34 15.95
CA ARG A 285 13.52 -3.40 15.83
C ARG A 285 12.79 -2.16 16.41
N PRO A 286 13.09 -1.68 17.64
CA PRO A 286 12.42 -0.50 18.17
C PRO A 286 12.57 0.75 17.30
N TRP A 287 13.77 0.97 16.73
CA TRP A 287 13.99 2.11 15.84
C TRP A 287 13.18 2.00 14.55
N TYR A 288 13.14 0.81 13.92
CA TYR A 288 12.34 0.60 12.70
C TYR A 288 10.84 0.70 12.97
N ARG A 289 10.36 0.26 14.14
CA ARG A 289 8.96 0.48 14.55
C ARG A 289 8.67 1.96 14.78
N ALA A 290 9.56 2.68 15.46
CA ALA A 290 9.44 4.12 15.67
C ALA A 290 9.44 4.91 14.35
N PHE A 291 10.31 4.54 13.40
CA PHE A 291 10.36 5.14 12.07
C PHE A 291 9.05 4.93 11.32
N ASN A 292 8.51 3.72 11.33
CA ASN A 292 7.24 3.41 10.67
C ASN A 292 6.04 4.05 11.37
N ALA A 293 6.09 4.23 12.69
CA ALA A 293 5.11 4.99 13.44
C ALA A 293 5.15 6.48 13.03
N PHE A 294 6.33 7.07 12.87
CA PHE A 294 6.48 8.42 12.33
C PHE A 294 5.91 8.54 10.91
N LYS A 295 6.30 7.63 10.00
CA LYS A 295 5.75 7.56 8.64
C LYS A 295 4.22 7.51 8.63
N MET A 296 3.62 6.59 9.40
CA MET A 296 2.17 6.46 9.46
C MET A 296 1.49 7.68 10.09
N ALA A 297 2.10 8.29 11.12
CA ALA A 297 1.59 9.53 11.71
C ALA A 297 1.54 10.67 10.69
N VAL A 298 2.56 10.79 9.83
CA VAL A 298 2.58 11.77 8.75
C VAL A 298 1.51 11.46 7.69
N ILE A 299 1.30 10.19 7.32
CA ILE A 299 0.21 9.79 6.40
C ILE A 299 -1.16 10.17 6.99
N CYS A 300 -1.40 9.88 8.26
CA CYS A 300 -2.61 10.27 8.99
C CYS A 300 -2.81 11.79 8.98
N LEU A 301 -1.74 12.56 9.21
CA LEU A 301 -1.76 14.02 9.17
C LEU A 301 -2.11 14.56 7.78
N ILE A 302 -1.54 14.00 6.70
CA ILE A 302 -1.89 14.39 5.33
C ILE A 302 -3.38 14.14 5.08
N GLY A 303 -3.89 12.97 5.46
CA GLY A 303 -5.32 12.63 5.35
C GLY A 303 -6.21 13.63 6.09
N ALA A 304 -5.83 14.01 7.31
CA ALA A 304 -6.52 15.02 8.09
C ALA A 304 -6.56 16.38 7.36
N MET A 305 -5.43 16.81 6.77
CA MET A 305 -5.33 18.10 6.10
C MET A 305 -6.06 18.12 4.75
N LEU A 306 -6.14 16.98 4.03
CA LEU A 306 -7.02 16.86 2.86
C LEU A 306 -8.49 17.08 3.22
N VAL A 307 -8.93 16.60 4.38
CA VAL A 307 -10.28 16.88 4.88
C VAL A 307 -10.42 18.35 5.26
N GLU A 308 -9.47 18.88 6.03
CA GLU A 308 -9.44 20.28 6.46
C GLU A 308 -9.61 21.25 5.29
N ASP A 309 -8.86 21.03 4.20
CA ASP A 309 -8.80 21.92 3.04
C ASP A 309 -9.97 21.72 2.05
N GLY A 310 -10.88 20.79 2.33
CA GLY A 310 -12.03 20.53 1.45
C GLY A 310 -11.72 19.65 0.24
N HIS A 311 -10.59 18.95 0.26
CA HIS A 311 -10.18 18.06 -0.82
C HIS A 311 -10.74 16.64 -0.68
N SER A 312 -11.18 16.25 0.52
CA SER A 312 -11.88 15.00 0.77
C SER A 312 -12.99 15.17 1.82
N ASP A 313 -14.07 14.41 1.67
CA ASP A 313 -15.14 14.24 2.66
C ASP A 313 -15.17 12.78 3.17
N ASP A 314 -14.10 12.00 2.96
CA ASP A 314 -14.00 10.62 3.47
C ASP A 314 -13.89 10.61 5.00
N GLN A 315 -14.95 10.12 5.66
CA GLN A 315 -14.99 9.97 7.12
C GLN A 315 -13.84 9.11 7.68
N LYS A 316 -13.30 8.18 6.90
CA LYS A 316 -12.16 7.36 7.34
C LYS A 316 -10.90 8.22 7.51
N LEU A 317 -10.71 9.26 6.70
CA LEU A 317 -9.59 10.20 6.86
C LEU A 317 -9.76 11.08 8.10
N VAL A 318 -11.00 11.40 8.48
CA VAL A 318 -11.30 12.08 9.75
C VAL A 318 -10.91 11.19 10.94
N LEU A 319 -11.24 9.90 10.89
CA LEU A 319 -10.87 8.95 11.93
C LEU A 319 -9.35 8.70 11.96
N ALA A 320 -8.72 8.62 10.79
CA ALA A 320 -7.28 8.44 10.66
C ALA A 320 -6.49 9.62 11.27
N ALA A 321 -7.06 10.83 11.33
CA ALA A 321 -6.41 12.00 11.94
C ALA A 321 -6.02 11.76 13.41
N TYR A 322 -6.85 11.02 14.17
CA TYR A 322 -6.53 10.61 15.55
C TYR A 322 -5.35 9.65 15.63
N GLY A 323 -5.05 8.95 14.53
CA GLY A 323 -3.87 8.11 14.41
C GLY A 323 -2.56 8.90 14.56
N THR A 324 -2.53 10.19 14.16
CA THR A 324 -1.31 11.02 14.25
C THR A 324 -0.75 11.07 15.66
N SER A 325 -1.57 11.43 16.64
CA SER A 325 -1.18 11.49 18.06
C SER A 325 -0.80 10.11 18.61
N LEU A 326 -1.64 9.10 18.34
CA LEU A 326 -1.44 7.74 18.82
C LEU A 326 -0.09 7.17 18.35
N LEU A 327 0.20 7.30 17.06
CA LEU A 327 1.42 6.79 16.44
C LEU A 327 2.64 7.61 16.84
N THR A 328 2.50 8.92 17.03
CA THR A 328 3.58 9.76 17.55
C THR A 328 3.99 9.29 18.95
N GLY A 329 3.03 9.10 19.84
CA GLY A 329 3.27 8.58 21.19
C GLY A 329 3.91 7.19 21.17
N ALA A 330 3.36 6.27 20.36
CA ALA A 330 3.93 4.93 20.21
C ALA A 330 5.38 4.97 19.71
N GLY A 331 5.68 5.79 18.71
CA GLY A 331 7.04 5.95 18.19
C GLY A 331 8.01 6.53 19.21
N LEU A 332 7.59 7.50 20.03
CA LEU A 332 8.41 8.02 21.12
C LEU A 332 8.68 6.96 22.20
N THR A 333 7.66 6.17 22.58
CA THR A 333 7.82 5.07 23.54
C THR A 333 8.78 4.00 23.03
N GLU A 334 8.76 3.67 21.73
CA GLU A 334 9.72 2.74 21.11
C GLU A 334 11.17 3.23 21.21
N LEU A 335 11.39 4.55 21.26
CA LEU A 335 12.70 5.16 21.48
C LEU A 335 13.02 5.40 22.97
N GLY A 336 12.16 4.94 23.89
CA GLY A 336 12.33 5.11 25.34
C GLY A 336 12.05 6.54 25.84
N ILE A 337 11.21 7.28 25.13
CA ILE A 337 10.83 8.66 25.47
C ILE A 337 9.39 8.65 25.97
N ASP A 338 9.22 8.80 27.29
CA ASP A 338 7.92 8.82 27.97
C ASP A 338 7.43 10.24 28.31
N GLU A 339 8.10 11.26 27.78
CA GLU A 339 7.72 12.67 27.97
C GLU A 339 6.37 12.96 27.31
N SER A 340 5.44 13.55 28.07
CA SER A 340 4.19 14.06 27.51
C SER A 340 4.46 15.38 26.79
N LEU A 341 4.34 15.35 25.47
CA LEU A 341 4.50 16.51 24.59
C LEU A 341 3.16 16.89 23.99
N GLU A 342 2.94 18.19 23.75
CA GLU A 342 1.77 18.65 23.02
C GLU A 342 1.85 18.22 21.55
N ASP A 343 0.74 17.73 21.01
CA ASP A 343 0.65 17.30 19.62
C ASP A 343 0.60 18.46 18.63
N GLY A 344 0.07 19.63 19.05
CA GLY A 344 -0.29 20.71 18.14
C GLY A 344 -1.56 20.39 17.32
N PRO A 345 -1.85 21.15 16.24
CA PRO A 345 -3.11 21.04 15.53
C PRO A 345 -3.12 19.92 14.47
N VAL A 346 -3.03 18.67 14.94
CA VAL A 346 -3.05 17.46 14.09
C VAL A 346 -4.44 17.08 13.55
N LEU A 347 -5.51 17.61 14.16
CA LEU A 347 -6.90 17.35 13.74
C LEU A 347 -7.45 18.46 12.83
N PRO A 348 -8.40 18.14 11.93
CA PRO A 348 -9.19 19.16 11.24
C PRO A 348 -9.97 20.01 12.27
N ARG A 349 -10.32 21.24 11.90
CA ARG A 349 -11.15 22.11 12.74
C ARG A 349 -12.52 21.47 12.94
N GLU A 350 -13.09 21.64 14.14
CA GLU A 350 -14.36 21.02 14.54
C GLU A 350 -15.50 21.36 13.56
N GLU A 351 -15.56 22.61 13.08
CA GLU A 351 -16.51 23.05 12.06
C GLU A 351 -16.43 22.19 10.79
N ARG A 352 -15.22 21.84 10.34
CA ARG A 352 -15.02 21.02 9.16
C ARG A 352 -15.41 19.57 9.40
N VAL A 353 -15.09 19.03 10.57
CA VAL A 353 -15.52 17.68 10.97
C VAL A 353 -17.05 17.58 10.97
N GLN A 354 -17.75 18.57 11.54
CA GLN A 354 -19.21 18.60 11.57
C GLN A 354 -19.81 18.70 10.15
N GLN A 355 -19.20 19.46 9.24
CA GLN A 355 -19.65 19.54 7.85
C GLN A 355 -19.57 18.18 7.14
N VAL A 356 -18.48 17.45 7.30
CA VAL A 356 -18.30 16.12 6.68
C VAL A 356 -19.32 15.11 7.23
N LEU A 357 -19.51 15.09 8.56
CA LEU A 357 -20.47 14.19 9.20
C LEU A 357 -21.92 14.50 8.79
N ALA A 358 -22.27 15.79 8.61
CA ALA A 358 -23.61 16.20 8.21
C ALA A 358 -23.98 15.83 6.76
N GLN A 359 -23.00 15.59 5.88
CA GLN A 359 -23.26 15.18 4.49
C GLN A 359 -23.54 13.68 4.33
N SER A 360 -23.38 12.90 5.41
CA SER A 360 -23.48 11.43 5.39
C SER A 360 -24.78 10.89 6.01
N GLY A 361 -25.67 11.77 6.46
CA GLY A 361 -27.03 11.46 6.94
C GLY A 361 -28.07 12.01 6.00
#